data_AF-X0YT95-F1
#
_entry.id   AF-X0YT95-F1
#
_cell.length_a   1.000
_cell.length_b   1.000
_cell.length_c   1.000
_cell.angle_alpha   90.00
_cell.angle_beta   90.00
_cell.angle_gamma   90.00
#
_symmetry.space_group_name_H-M   'P 1'
#
loop_
_entity.id
_entity.type
_entity.pdbx_description
1 polymer ?
#
loop_
_entity_poly.entity_id
_entity_poly.type
_entity_poly.pdbx_seq_one_letter_code
_entity_poly.pdbx_strand_id
1 'polypeptide(L)'
;MYNPDLGTLNYFLTLFRLPPVNWTGMPGTALPSVMMADIWEWTPFMALILLAGLQSLPQEPFEAGLVDGASPWQTFRYITLPLLSPVMLVALLIRLMDSFKTFDLIFVLTQGGPGMSTEILNYYTYR
;
A
#
# COMPACT_ATOMS: atom_id res chain seq x y z
N MET A 1 -4.66 -11.86 11.62
CA MET A 1 -4.19 -12.31 10.28
C MET A 1 -2.87 -13.07 10.34
N TYR A 2 -1.82 -12.51 10.96
CA TYR A 2 -0.45 -13.07 10.92
C TYR A 2 -0.11 -14.16 11.96
N ASN A 3 -1.09 -14.61 12.76
CA ASN A 3 -0.83 -15.64 13.77
C ASN A 3 -0.39 -16.97 13.10
N PRO A 4 0.70 -17.62 13.54
CA PRO A 4 1.20 -18.84 12.91
C PRO A 4 0.22 -20.03 12.94
N ASP A 5 -0.58 -20.15 14.00
CA ASP A 5 -1.41 -21.35 14.26
C ASP A 5 -2.88 -21.15 13.84
N LEU A 6 -3.43 -19.95 14.03
CA LEU A 6 -4.84 -19.62 13.80
C LEU A 6 -5.03 -18.47 12.79
N GLY A 7 -3.96 -18.04 12.11
CA GLY A 7 -4.00 -16.91 11.18
C GLY A 7 -4.66 -17.24 9.84
N THR A 8 -5.44 -16.28 9.34
CA THR A 8 -6.12 -16.39 8.03
C THR A 8 -5.14 -16.58 6.86
N LEU A 9 -3.93 -16.01 6.91
CA LEU A 9 -2.91 -16.22 5.87
C LEU A 9 -2.41 -17.67 5.82
N ASN A 10 -2.11 -18.26 6.99
CA ASN A 10 -1.70 -19.66 7.03
C ASN A 10 -2.85 -20.60 6.69
N TYR A 11 -4.10 -20.25 7.01
CA TYR A 11 -5.27 -20.99 6.53
C TYR A 11 -5.31 -21.08 5.00
N PHE A 12 -5.08 -19.96 4.28
CA PHE A 12 -4.98 -20.00 2.81
C PHE A 12 -3.79 -20.84 2.32
N LEU A 13 -2.62 -20.77 2.97
CA LEU A 13 -1.48 -21.63 2.62
C LEU A 13 -1.81 -23.12 2.77
N THR A 14 -2.52 -23.50 3.83
CA THR A 14 -2.92 -24.90 4.05
C THR A 14 -3.91 -25.39 2.99
N LEU A 15 -4.76 -24.51 2.44
CA LEU A 15 -5.66 -24.84 1.33
C LEU A 15 -4.89 -25.27 0.07
N PHE A 16 -3.72 -24.66 -0.15
CA PHE A 16 -2.79 -25.00 -1.23
C PHE A 16 -1.73 -26.04 -0.83
N ARG A 17 -1.88 -26.68 0.34
CA ARG A 17 -0.93 -27.67 0.91
C ARG A 17 0.48 -27.13 1.12
N LEU A 18 0.63 -25.83 1.34
CA LEU A 18 1.90 -25.20 1.70
C LEU A 18 2.10 -25.23 3.23
N PRO A 19 3.35 -25.32 3.71
CA PRO A 19 3.63 -25.30 5.14
C PRO A 19 3.29 -23.93 5.76
N PRO A 20 2.87 -23.89 7.03
CA PRO A 20 2.60 -22.64 7.73
C PRO A 20 3.88 -21.82 7.89
N VAL A 21 3.76 -20.50 7.71
CA VAL A 21 4.89 -19.56 7.80
C VAL A 21 4.73 -18.70 9.06
N ASN A 22 5.84 -18.44 9.76
CA ASN A 22 5.86 -17.45 10.82
C ASN A 22 6.11 -16.07 10.19
N TRP A 23 5.01 -15.35 9.96
CA TRP A 23 5.00 -14.09 9.20
C TRP A 23 5.70 -12.94 9.90
N THR A 24 5.59 -12.83 11.23
CA THR A 24 6.20 -11.74 12.00
C THR A 24 7.49 -12.15 12.72
N GLY A 25 7.75 -13.46 12.87
CA GLY A 25 8.88 -13.97 13.64
C GLY A 25 10.11 -14.41 12.84
N MET A 26 10.10 -14.33 11.50
CA MET A 26 11.30 -14.62 10.68
C MET A 26 11.82 -13.36 9.97
N PRO A 27 13.15 -13.14 9.89
CA PRO A 27 13.72 -11.93 9.30
C PRO A 27 13.31 -11.68 7.84
N GLY A 28 13.09 -12.76 7.07
CA GLY A 28 12.71 -12.66 5.66
C GLY A 28 11.22 -12.35 5.41
N THR A 29 10.36 -12.51 6.43
CA THR A 29 8.89 -12.37 6.29
C THR A 29 8.32 -11.25 7.14
N ALA A 30 9.02 -10.83 8.20
CA ALA A 30 8.57 -9.80 9.13
C ALA A 30 8.33 -8.45 8.44
N LEU A 31 9.32 -7.94 7.69
CA LEU A 31 9.19 -6.65 7.00
C LEU A 31 8.11 -6.67 5.90
N PRO A 32 8.03 -7.68 5.00
CA PRO A 32 6.91 -7.81 4.06
C PRO A 32 5.54 -7.88 4.73
N SER A 33 5.44 -8.51 5.90
CA SER A 33 4.18 -8.60 6.65
C SER A 33 3.75 -7.24 7.20
N VAL A 34 4.69 -6.46 7.75
CA VAL A 34 4.45 -5.08 8.17
C VAL A 34 4.01 -4.21 6.98
N MET A 35 4.74 -4.28 5.86
CA MET A 35 4.39 -3.53 4.64
C MET A 35 3.00 -3.90 4.12
N MET A 36 2.62 -5.17 4.17
CA MET A 36 1.30 -5.62 3.72
C MET A 36 0.18 -5.05 4.62
N ALA A 37 0.38 -5.03 5.93
CA ALA A 37 -0.58 -4.44 6.86
C ALA A 37 -0.72 -2.93 6.62
N ASP A 38 0.40 -2.23 6.48
CA ASP A 38 0.49 -0.81 6.19
C ASP A 38 -0.19 -0.42 4.86
N ILE A 39 0.09 -1.18 3.78
CA ILE A 39 -0.56 -0.98 2.48
C ILE A 39 -2.06 -1.20 2.61
N TRP A 40 -2.49 -2.26 3.31
CA TRP A 40 -3.91 -2.58 3.48
C TRP A 40 -4.66 -1.47 4.23
N GLU A 41 -4.07 -0.95 5.31
CA GLU A 41 -4.65 0.12 6.13
C GLU A 41 -4.84 1.43 5.34
N TRP A 42 -3.84 1.81 4.54
CA TRP A 42 -3.85 3.11 3.84
C TRP A 42 -4.47 3.10 2.44
N THR A 43 -4.63 1.92 1.82
CA THR A 43 -5.22 1.80 0.48
C THR A 43 -6.61 2.44 0.36
N PRO A 44 -7.57 2.24 1.30
CA PRO A 44 -8.89 2.85 1.21
C PRO A 44 -8.83 4.38 1.20
N PHE A 45 -7.99 4.98 2.03
CA PHE A 45 -7.82 6.42 2.09
C PHE A 45 -7.24 6.99 0.79
N MET A 46 -6.21 6.34 0.25
CA MET A 46 -5.62 6.73 -1.04
C MET A 46 -6.62 6.59 -2.20
N ALA A 47 -7.42 5.51 -2.19
CA ALA A 47 -8.46 5.32 -3.20
C ALA A 47 -9.50 6.44 -3.17
N LEU A 48 -9.90 6.93 -1.99
CA LEU A 48 -10.83 8.05 -1.85
C LEU A 48 -10.24 9.36 -2.39
N ILE A 49 -8.97 9.66 -2.09
CA ILE A 49 -8.29 10.85 -2.62
C ILE A 49 -8.24 10.80 -4.15
N LEU A 50 -7.83 9.68 -4.72
CA LEU A 50 -7.74 9.50 -6.16
C LEU A 50 -9.12 9.55 -6.82
N LEU A 51 -10.15 9.00 -6.19
CA LEU A 51 -11.53 9.07 -6.68
C LEU A 51 -12.05 10.50 -6.70
N ALA A 52 -11.81 11.28 -5.64
CA ALA A 52 -12.16 12.69 -5.59
C ALA A 52 -11.41 13.48 -6.68
N GLY A 53 -10.11 13.20 -6.87
CA GLY A 53 -9.32 13.75 -7.96
C GLY A 53 -9.90 13.43 -9.33
N LEU A 54 -10.32 12.17 -9.54
CA LEU A 54 -10.90 11.71 -10.80
C LEU A 54 -12.23 12.40 -11.11
N GLN A 55 -13.09 12.60 -10.09
CA GLN A 55 -14.36 13.30 -10.22
C GLN A 55 -14.20 14.79 -10.53
N SER A 56 -13.05 15.39 -10.16
CA SER A 56 -12.76 16.81 -10.40
C SER A 56 -12.21 17.11 -11.81
N LEU A 57 -11.90 16.08 -12.60
CA LEU A 57 -11.31 16.28 -13.92
C LEU A 57 -12.31 16.88 -14.92
N PRO A 58 -11.87 17.77 -15.82
CA PRO A 58 -12.72 18.27 -16.90
C PRO A 58 -13.10 17.12 -17.84
N GLN A 59 -14.34 17.13 -18.36
CA GLN A 59 -14.86 16.09 -19.25
C GLN A 59 -14.43 16.28 -20.72
N GLU A 60 -14.14 17.52 -21.12
CA GLU A 60 -13.83 17.91 -22.50
C GLU A 60 -12.70 17.07 -23.13
N PRO A 61 -11.57 16.77 -22.45
CA PRO A 61 -10.51 15.94 -23.02
C PRO A 61 -10.95 14.48 -23.26
N PHE A 62 -11.86 13.97 -22.43
CA PHE A 62 -12.39 12.61 -22.56
C PHE A 62 -13.34 12.50 -23.74
N GLU A 63 -14.22 13.49 -23.92
CA GLU A 63 -15.12 13.57 -25.08
C GLU A 63 -14.34 13.72 -26.38
N ALA A 64 -13.33 14.60 -26.40
CA ALA A 64 -12.43 14.76 -27.54
C ALA A 64 -11.72 13.44 -27.90
N GLY A 65 -11.18 12.74 -26.90
CA GLY A 65 -10.56 11.44 -27.10
C GLY A 65 -11.52 10.39 -27.68
N LEU A 66 -12.80 10.42 -27.29
CA LEU A 66 -13.82 9.53 -27.84
C LEU A 66 -14.13 9.83 -29.31
N VAL A 67 -14.21 11.12 -29.68
CA VAL A 67 -14.39 11.55 -31.08
C VAL A 67 -13.19 11.13 -31.94
N ASP A 68 -11.98 11.21 -31.39
CA ASP A 68 -10.73 10.79 -32.04
C ASP A 68 -10.55 9.26 -32.08
N GLY A 69 -11.47 8.48 -31.50
CA GLY A 69 -11.43 7.02 -31.50
C GLY A 69 -10.41 6.42 -30.53
N ALA A 70 -10.06 7.13 -29.45
CA ALA A 70 -9.16 6.62 -28.42
C ALA A 70 -9.75 5.39 -27.69
N SER A 71 -8.96 4.33 -27.62
CA SER A 71 -9.29 3.14 -26.83
C SER A 71 -9.23 3.43 -25.32
N PRO A 72 -9.91 2.64 -24.46
CA PRO A 72 -9.90 2.84 -23.01
C PRO A 72 -8.49 2.90 -22.39
N TRP A 73 -7.55 2.11 -22.92
CA TRP A 73 -6.16 2.13 -22.47
C TRP A 73 -5.44 3.43 -22.87
N GLN A 74 -5.70 3.96 -24.07
CA GLN A 74 -5.17 5.25 -24.50
C GLN A 74 -5.75 6.38 -23.65
N THR A 75 -7.07 6.38 -23.41
CA THR A 75 -7.72 7.35 -22.53
C THR A 75 -7.09 7.31 -21.14
N PHE A 76 -6.90 6.13 -20.55
CA PHE A 76 -6.23 6.00 -19.25
C PHE A 76 -4.80 6.57 -19.27
N ARG A 77 -3.96 6.15 -20.23
CA ARG A 77 -2.54 6.49 -20.25
C ARG A 77 -2.24 7.93 -20.65
N TYR A 78 -3.04 8.51 -21.55
CA TYR A 78 -2.78 9.82 -22.16
C TYR A 78 -3.72 10.93 -21.65
N ILE A 79 -4.87 10.61 -21.07
CA ILE A 79 -5.82 11.60 -20.54
C ILE A 79 -5.91 11.48 -19.03
N THR A 80 -6.36 10.33 -18.50
CA THR A 80 -6.60 10.15 -17.07
C THR A 80 -5.32 10.28 -16.24
N LEU A 81 -4.27 9.53 -16.56
CA LEU A 81 -3.03 9.48 -15.78
C LEU A 81 -2.31 10.85 -15.75
N PRO A 82 -2.15 11.58 -16.87
CA PRO A 82 -1.53 12.91 -16.84
C PRO A 82 -2.37 13.94 -16.08
N LEU A 83 -3.70 13.96 -16.27
CA LEU A 83 -4.59 14.88 -15.57
C LEU A 83 -4.67 14.59 -14.06
N LEU A 84 -4.58 13.32 -13.65
CA LEU A 84 -4.51 12.92 -12.24
C LEU A 84 -3.13 13.13 -11.61
N SER A 85 -2.07 13.32 -12.41
CA SER A 85 -0.70 13.35 -11.90
C SER A 85 -0.44 14.35 -10.77
N PRO A 86 -1.03 15.56 -10.74
CA PRO A 86 -0.84 16.48 -9.61
C PRO A 86 -1.47 15.95 -8.32
N VAL A 87 -2.66 15.35 -8.40
CA VAL A 87 -3.34 14.76 -7.24
C VAL A 87 -2.57 13.54 -6.74
N MET A 88 -2.12 12.67 -7.64
CA MET A 88 -1.28 11.52 -7.30
C MET A 88 0.02 11.96 -6.62
N LEU A 89 0.66 13.03 -7.11
CA LEU A 89 1.90 13.54 -6.53
C LEU A 89 1.69 14.03 -5.10
N VAL A 90 0.64 14.82 -4.85
CA VAL A 90 0.31 15.30 -3.50
C VAL A 90 0.00 14.13 -2.57
N ALA A 91 -0.81 13.17 -3.00
CA ALA A 91 -1.13 11.97 -2.22
C ALA A 91 0.11 11.15 -1.90
N LEU A 92 1.01 10.96 -2.88
CA LEU A 92 2.27 10.25 -2.71
C LEU A 92 3.19 10.95 -1.71
N LEU A 93 3.31 12.28 -1.77
CA LEU A 93 4.15 13.04 -0.84
C LEU A 93 3.62 12.93 0.59
N ILE A 94 2.31 13.06 0.78
CA ILE A 94 1.66 12.86 2.09
C ILE A 94 1.96 11.45 2.60
N ARG A 95 1.81 10.44 1.73
CA ARG A 95 2.05 9.04 2.10
C ARG A 95 3.49 8.77 2.48
N LEU A 96 4.42 9.33 1.73
CA LEU A 96 5.85 9.18 1.97
C LEU A 96 6.22 9.81 3.32
N MET A 97 5.73 11.01 3.60
CA MET A 97 5.93 11.67 4.91
C MET A 97 5.37 10.86 6.08
N ASP A 98 4.20 10.25 5.90
CA ASP A 98 3.56 9.40 6.89
C ASP A 98 4.34 8.09 7.13
N SER A 99 4.75 7.42 6.05
CA SER A 99 5.54 6.17 6.11
C SER A 99 6.87 6.33 6.86
N PHE A 100 7.55 7.47 6.72
CA PHE A 100 8.76 7.77 7.50
C PHE A 100 8.51 7.90 9.01
N LYS A 101 7.27 8.17 9.43
CA LYS A 101 6.87 8.30 10.83
C LYS A 101 6.23 7.03 11.39
N THR A 102 5.98 6.01 10.57
CA THR A 102 5.31 4.76 10.97
C THR A 102 6.16 3.94 11.94
N PHE A 103 6.06 4.27 13.23
CA PHE A 103 6.64 3.51 14.33
C PHE A 103 5.64 2.54 14.95
N ASP A 104 4.40 2.97 15.10
CA ASP A 104 3.37 2.25 15.85
C ASP A 104 3.09 0.85 15.28
N LEU A 105 3.02 0.73 13.94
CA LEU A 105 2.74 -0.55 13.28
C LEU A 105 3.87 -1.57 13.48
N ILE A 106 5.13 -1.12 13.37
CA ILE A 106 6.32 -1.96 13.61
C ILE A 106 6.36 -2.39 15.08
N PHE A 107 6.11 -1.45 15.99
CA PHE A 107 6.08 -1.75 17.42
C PHE A 107 5.01 -2.79 17.76
N VAL A 108 3.79 -2.65 17.23
CA VAL A 108 2.66 -3.56 17.50
C VAL A 108 2.86 -4.94 16.88
N LEU A 109 3.38 -5.04 15.65
CA LEU A 109 3.45 -6.32 14.93
C LEU A 109 4.72 -7.12 15.19
N THR A 110 5.85 -6.44 15.38
CA THR A 110 7.17 -7.11 15.46
C THR A 110 8.03 -6.63 16.63
N GLN A 111 7.68 -5.52 17.28
CA GLN A 111 8.51 -4.87 18.31
C GLN A 111 9.96 -4.62 17.83
N GLY A 112 10.15 -4.32 16.53
CA GLY A 112 11.47 -4.14 15.92
C GLY A 112 12.23 -5.43 15.60
N GLY A 113 11.68 -6.60 15.96
CA GLY A 113 12.28 -7.91 15.71
C GLY A 113 11.91 -8.52 14.34
N PRO A 114 12.31 -9.79 14.10
CA PRO A 114 13.28 -10.59 14.84
C PRO A 114 14.71 -10.05 14.67
N GLY A 115 15.47 -10.02 15.79
CA GLY A 115 16.77 -9.33 15.84
C GLY A 115 16.59 -7.82 15.72
N MET A 116 17.01 -7.27 14.57
CA MET A 116 16.91 -5.84 14.19
C MET A 116 16.20 -5.66 12.82
N SER A 117 15.57 -6.73 12.29
CA SER A 117 15.20 -6.80 10.87
C SER A 117 14.04 -5.88 10.46
N THR A 118 13.28 -5.34 11.42
CA THR A 118 12.24 -4.35 11.17
C THR A 118 12.49 -3.01 11.88
N GLU A 119 13.70 -2.81 12.42
CA GLU A 119 14.04 -1.55 13.09
C GLU A 119 14.12 -0.39 12.09
N ILE A 120 13.51 0.72 12.47
CA ILE A 120 13.60 2.02 11.80
C ILE A 120 14.26 3.03 12.72
N LEU A 121 14.78 4.13 12.16
CA LEU A 121 15.54 5.15 12.91
C LEU A 121 14.81 5.66 14.18
N ASN A 122 13.48 5.78 14.11
CA ASN A 122 12.64 6.19 15.23
C ASN A 122 12.62 5.16 16.38
N TYR A 123 12.72 3.85 16.08
CA TYR A 123 12.80 2.81 17.11
C TYR A 123 14.11 2.88 17.90
N TYR A 124 15.21 3.20 17.23
CA TYR A 124 16.51 3.39 17.89
C TYR A 124 16.52 4.58 18.87
N THR A 125 15.72 5.62 18.61
CA THR A 125 15.67 6.83 19.47
C THR A 125 14.74 6.64 20.69
N TYR A 126 13.78 5.73 20.60
CA TYR A 126 12.87 5.41 21.70
C TYR A 126 13.50 4.52 22.78
N ARG A 127 14.53 3.74 22.40
CA ARG A 127 15.22 2.78 23.27
C ARG A 127 16.34 3.45 24.07
#